data_AF-A0A7L2A729-F1
#
_entry.id   AF-A0A7L2A729-F1
#
_cell.length_a   1.000
_cell.length_b   1.000
_cell.length_c   1.000
_cell.angle_alpha   90.00
_cell.angle_beta   90.00
_cell.angle_gamma   90.00
#
_symmetry.space_group_name_H-M   'P 1'
#
loop_
_entity.id
_entity.type
_entity.pdbx_description
1 polymer ?
#
loop_
_entity_poly.entity_id
_entity_poly.type
_entity_poly.pdbx_seq_one_letter_code
_entity_poly.pdbx_strand_id
1 'polypeptide(L)' 'SARQVREAAAQFRVYVSAGPRDGDGDYLVDHSVLTFLLDPDGVFRDCYGSSPTAEEVARSVREHMENYQPLSPPGVT' A
#
# COMPACT_ATOMS: atom_id res chain seq x y z
N SER A 1 -0.29 -16.47 6.10
CA SER A 1 -1.55 -17.23 6.30
C SER A 1 -2.74 -16.37 5.89
N ALA A 2 -3.91 -16.95 5.58
CA ALA A 2 -5.10 -16.17 5.18
C ALA A 2 -5.54 -15.15 6.25
N ARG A 3 -5.25 -15.43 7.53
CA ARG A 3 -5.47 -14.48 8.63
C ARG A 3 -4.60 -13.22 8.50
N GLN A 4 -3.30 -13.39 8.26
CA GLN A 4 -2.36 -12.27 8.11
C GLN A 4 -2.74 -11.37 6.91
N VAL A 5 -3.22 -11.98 5.81
CA VAL A 5 -3.68 -11.23 4.63
C VAL A 5 -4.91 -10.37 4.96
N ARG A 6 -5.88 -10.91 5.70
CA ARG A 6 -7.06 -10.14 6.12
C ARG A 6 -6.72 -9.02 7.11
N GLU A 7 -5.83 -9.29 8.06
CA GLU A 7 -5.35 -8.29 9.02
C GLU A 7 -4.64 -7.13 8.29
N ALA A 8 -3.75 -7.44 7.34
CA ALA A 8 -3.09 -6.42 6.52
C ALA A 8 -4.10 -5.63 5.66
N ALA A 9 -5.03 -6.30 4.98
CA ALA A 9 -6.05 -5.62 4.16
C ALA A 9 -6.90 -4.64 4.98
N ALA A 10 -7.27 -5.01 6.21
CA ALA A 10 -7.99 -4.12 7.13
C ALA A 10 -7.15 -2.92 7.57
N GLN A 11 -5.88 -3.14 7.94
CA GLN A 11 -4.97 -2.08 8.38
C GLN A 11 -4.70 -1.04 7.28
N PHE A 12 -4.49 -1.50 6.05
CA PHE A 12 -4.27 -0.64 4.89
C PHE A 12 -5.57 -0.19 4.20
N ARG A 13 -6.74 -0.54 4.77
CA ARG A 13 -8.08 -0.21 4.26
C ARG A 13 -8.27 -0.58 2.79
N VAL A 14 -7.69 -1.70 2.36
CA VAL A 14 -7.83 -2.24 1.01
C VAL A 14 -9.23 -2.86 0.89
N TYR A 15 -10.02 -2.35 -0.05
CA TYR A 15 -11.31 -2.93 -0.39
C TYR A 15 -11.11 -4.14 -1.29
N VAL A 16 -11.85 -5.22 -1.00
CA VAL A 16 -11.89 -6.45 -1.81
C VAL A 16 -13.33 -6.97 -1.78
N SER A 17 -13.92 -7.22 -2.95
CA SER A 17 -15.23 -7.83 -3.10
C SER A 17 -15.21 -8.86 -4.22
N ALA A 18 -15.55 -10.10 -3.89
CA ALA A 18 -15.70 -11.15 -4.90
C ALA A 18 -17.09 -11.05 -5.54
N GLY A 19 -17.11 -10.89 -6.86
CA GLY A 19 -18.32 -10.92 -7.66
C GLY A 19 -18.95 -12.32 -7.74
N PRO A 20 -20.16 -12.42 -8.31
CA PRO A 20 -20.80 -13.71 -8.54
C PRO A 20 -19.96 -14.58 -9.47
N ARG A 21 -20.06 -15.90 -9.30
CA ARG A 21 -19.45 -16.86 -10.23
C ARG A 21 -20.27 -16.95 -11.51
N ASP A 22 -19.61 -17.08 -12.64
CA ASP A 22 -20.24 -17.34 -13.93
C ASP A 22 -20.55 -18.83 -14.14
N GLY A 23 -20.99 -19.19 -15.35
CA GLY A 23 -21.38 -20.55 -15.71
C GLY A 23 -20.23 -21.55 -15.72
N ASP A 24 -18.99 -21.07 -15.86
CA ASP A 24 -17.78 -21.88 -15.85
C ASP A 24 -17.11 -21.89 -14.46
N GLY A 25 -17.66 -21.11 -13.51
CA GLY A 25 -17.22 -21.03 -12.13
C GLY A 25 -16.19 -19.93 -11.87
N ASP A 26 -15.87 -19.12 -12.88
CA ASP A 26 -14.97 -17.98 -12.80
C ASP A 26 -15.66 -16.81 -12.10
N TYR A 27 -14.88 -15.95 -11.43
CA TYR A 27 -15.41 -14.77 -10.75
C TYR A 27 -14.43 -13.62 -10.86
N LEU A 28 -14.99 -12.41 -10.90
CA LEU A 28 -14.22 -11.18 -10.83
C LEU A 28 -14.04 -10.75 -9.38
N VAL A 29 -12.92 -10.10 -9.07
CA VAL A 29 -12.68 -9.49 -7.77
C VAL A 29 -12.50 -8.00 -7.96
N ASP A 30 -13.49 -7.24 -7.49
CA ASP A 30 -13.37 -5.80 -7.39
C ASP A 30 -12.44 -5.47 -6.21
N HIS A 31 -11.46 -4.60 -6.44
CA HIS A 31 -10.47 -4.26 -5.44
C HIS A 31 -9.89 -2.86 -5.64
N SER A 32 -9.42 -2.27 -4.55
CA SER A 32 -8.67 -1.01 -4.61
C SER A 32 -7.33 -1.21 -5.31
N VAL A 33 -7.03 -0.39 -6.31
CA VAL A 33 -5.70 -0.33 -6.96
C VAL A 33 -4.92 0.81 -6.33
N LEU A 34 -4.15 0.48 -5.29
CA LEU A 34 -3.35 1.43 -4.51
C LEU A 34 -1.91 0.91 -4.37
N THR A 35 -0.95 1.82 -4.49
CA THR A 35 0.46 1.59 -4.17
C THR A 35 0.82 2.37 -2.91
N PHE A 36 1.42 1.71 -1.92
CA PHE A 36 1.79 2.34 -0.65
C PHE A 36 3.31 2.58 -0.63
N LEU A 37 3.74 3.77 -0.19
CA LEU A 37 5.12 4.08 0.10
C LEU A 37 5.37 3.94 1.60
N LEU A 38 6.25 3.01 1.95
CA LEU A 38 6.80 2.85 3.29
C LEU A 38 8.24 3.34 3.28
N ASP A 39 8.66 3.98 4.37
CA ASP A 39 10.07 4.33 4.55
C ASP A 39 10.91 3.13 5.04
N PRO A 40 12.24 3.27 5.18
CA PRO A 40 13.11 2.21 5.68
C PRO A 40 12.80 1.71 7.10
N ASP A 41 12.16 2.52 7.93
CA ASP A 41 11.73 2.14 9.29
C ASP A 41 10.37 1.43 9.29
N GLY A 42 9.75 1.24 8.12
CA GLY A 42 8.44 0.60 7.96
C GLY A 42 7.26 1.52 8.24
N VAL A 43 7.49 2.83 8.32
CA VAL A 43 6.43 3.83 8.54
C VAL A 43 5.77 4.19 7.21
N PHE A 44 4.45 4.23 7.22
CA PHE A 44 3.66 4.71 6.09
C PHE A 44 3.92 6.19 5.81
N ARG A 45 4.29 6.51 4.57
CA ARG A 45 4.59 7.88 4.11
C ARG A 45 3.58 8.41 3.12
N ASP A 46 3.17 7.58 2.16
CA ASP A 46 2.28 8.04 1.09
C ASP A 46 1.49 6.89 0.43
N CYS A 47 0.42 7.24 -0.29
CA CYS A 47 -0.34 6.29 -1.11
C CYS A 47 -0.72 6.87 -2.47
N TYR A 48 -0.58 6.03 -3.50
CA TYR A 48 -0.82 6.40 -4.89
C TYR A 48 -1.93 5.54 -5.46
N GLY A 49 -2.99 6.18 -5.95
CA GLY A 49 -4.04 5.53 -6.72
C GLY A 49 -3.64 5.29 -8.18
N SER A 50 -4.62 5.09 -9.04
CA SER A 50 -4.43 4.86 -10.48
C SER A 50 -4.18 6.14 -11.30
N SER A 51 -4.32 7.32 -10.69
CA SER A 51 -4.26 8.60 -11.39
C SER A 51 -2.84 9.14 -11.69
N PRO A 52 -1.87 9.13 -10.76
CA PRO A 52 -0.58 9.79 -11.00
C PRO A 52 0.26 9.05 -12.03
N THR A 53 1.07 9.81 -12.79
CA THR A 53 2.03 9.21 -13.75
C THR A 53 3.24 8.64 -13.04
N ALA A 54 4.01 7.79 -13.74
CA ALA A 54 5.25 7.25 -13.22
C ALA A 54 6.25 8.35 -12.80
N GLU A 55 6.31 9.46 -13.55
CA GLU A 55 7.17 10.60 -13.26
C GLU A 55 6.76 11.35 -11.99
N GLU A 56 5.45 11.48 -11.75
CA GLU A 56 4.89 12.10 -10.55
C GLU A 56 5.19 11.26 -9.31
N VAL A 57 4.96 9.94 -9.40
CA VAL A 57 5.29 9.01 -8.31
C VAL A 57 6.80 9.02 -8.05
N ALA A 58 7.64 8.95 -9.09
CA ALA A 58 9.10 8.98 -8.92
C ALA A 58 9.59 10.29 -8.29
N ARG A 59 8.95 11.43 -8.60
CA ARG A 59 9.26 12.72 -7.97
C ARG A 59 8.90 12.71 -6.49
N SER A 60 7.68 12.29 -6.14
CA SER A 60 7.23 12.15 -4.76
C SER A 60 8.16 11.24 -3.95
N VAL A 61 8.54 10.09 -4.50
CA VAL A 61 9.49 9.17 -3.84
C VAL A 61 10.83 9.85 -3.58
N ARG A 62 11.39 10.59 -4.55
CA ARG A 62 12.65 11.34 -4.33
C ARG A 62 12.51 12.39 -3.23
N GLU A 63 11.41 13.12 -3.19
CA GLU A 63 11.15 14.11 -2.13
C GLU A 63 11.07 13.45 -0.75
N HIS A 64 10.42 12.30 -0.64
CA HIS A 64 10.39 11.52 0.61
C HIS A 64 11.78 11.02 1.02
N MET A 65 12.61 10.62 0.06
CA MET A 65 14.00 10.21 0.33
C MET A 65 14.88 11.36 0.81
N GLU A 66 14.76 12.54 0.20
CA GLU A 66 15.52 13.74 0.57
C GLU A 66 15.17 14.24 1.98
N ASN A 67 13.90 14.12 2.36
CA ASN A 67 13.40 14.57 3.67
C ASN A 67 13.39 13.46 4.73
N TYR A 68 13.88 12.26 4.40
CA TYR A 68 13.89 11.16 5.34
C TYR A 68 14.78 11.46 6.54
N GLN A 69 14.22 11.25 7.73
CA GLN A 69 14.93 11.29 9.00
C GLN A 69 14.68 9.95 9.69
N PRO A 70 15.75 9.17 9.98
CA PRO A 70 15.60 7.91 10.69
C PRO A 70 14.91 8.12 12.03
N LEU A 71 13.98 7.23 12.37
CA LEU A 71 13.52 7.13 13.74
C LEU A 71 14.74 6.82 14.61
N SER A 72 15.05 7.72 15.55
CA SER A 72 16.16 7.49 16.48
C SER A 72 15.97 6.12 17.13
N PRO A 73 17.01 5.27 17.18
CA PRO A 73 16.87 3.96 17.77
C PRO A 73 16.41 4.12 19.22
N PRO A 74 15.49 3.28 19.71
CA PRO A 74 15.07 3.34 21.09
C PRO A 74 16.29 3.07 21.99
N GLY A 75 16.82 4.13 22.63
CA GLY A 75 17.84 3.98 23.68
C GLY A 75 19.11 4.83 23.59
N VAL A 76 19.20 5.89 22.78
CA VAL A 76 20.29 6.87 22.92
C VAL A 76 19.78 8.13 23.63
N THR A 77 19.90 8.13 24.96
CA THR A 77 19.97 9.32 25.82
C THR A 77 21.34 9.35 26.48
#